data_AF-A0A8B6XU02-F1
#
_entry.id   AF-A0A8B6XU02-F1
#
_cell.length_a   1.000
_cell.length_b   1.000
_cell.length_c   1.000
_cell.angle_alpha   90.00
_cell.angle_beta   90.00
_cell.angle_gamma   90.00
#
_symmetry.space_group_name_H-M   'P 1'
#
loop_
_entity.id
_entity.type
_entity.pdbx_description
1 polymer ?
#
loop_
_entity_poly.entity_id
_entity_poly.type
_entity_poly.pdbx_seq_one_letter_code
_entity_poly.pdbx_strand_id
1 'polypeptide(L)'
;MSGLTTEEVLACISKRDPDTEQFYLQQTMLRVKDPKKSLVFYSNVLGMRLLHKLDFPAMKFSVYFMGFEKDEDIPNNDEERLAWCFSRKGTLELT
;
A
#
# COMPACT_ATOMS: atom_id res chain seq x y z
N MET A 1 11.43 30.12 10.36
CA MET A 1 12.42 29.03 10.38
C MET A 1 12.97 28.91 8.97
N SER A 2 14.28 29.07 8.77
CA SER A 2 14.91 28.70 7.50
C SER A 2 15.01 27.18 7.46
N GLY A 3 14.62 26.57 6.33
CA GLY A 3 14.83 25.13 6.11
C GLY A 3 16.32 24.81 5.92
N LEU A 4 16.63 23.52 5.84
CA LEU A 4 17.97 23.04 5.52
C LEU A 4 18.40 23.53 4.12
N THR A 5 19.69 23.80 3.94
CA THR A 5 20.28 23.99 2.62
C THR A 5 20.38 22.67 1.87
N THR A 6 20.65 22.75 0.57
CA THR A 6 20.88 21.55 -0.25
C THR A 6 22.10 20.77 0.24
N GLU A 7 23.18 21.45 0.62
CA GLU A 7 24.39 20.82 1.15
C GLU A 7 24.12 20.08 2.46
N GLU A 8 23.34 20.68 3.36
CA GLU A 8 22.95 20.06 4.63
C GLU A 8 22.11 18.80 4.39
N VAL A 9 21.16 18.83 3.44
CA VAL A 9 20.36 17.66 3.08
C VAL A 9 21.22 16.53 2.52
N LEU A 10 22.14 16.85 1.60
CA LEU A 10 22.99 15.83 0.96
C LEU A 10 23.98 15.21 1.95
N ALA A 11 24.48 15.97 2.93
CA ALA A 11 25.34 15.45 3.98
C ALA A 11 24.64 14.40 4.88
N CYS A 12 23.31 14.41 4.94
CA CYS A 12 22.52 13.45 5.73
C CYS A 12 22.18 12.14 4.99
N ILE A 13 22.46 12.03 3.69
CA ILE A 13 22.07 10.88 2.87
C ILE A 13 23.28 9.97 2.62
N SER A 14 23.21 8.74 3.10
CA SER A 14 24.22 7.71 2.80
C SER A 14 23.91 6.99 1.48
N LYS A 15 24.94 6.38 0.89
CA LYS A 15 24.75 5.43 -0.21
C LYS A 15 23.90 4.25 0.28
N ARG A 16 22.98 3.81 -0.57
CA ARG A 16 22.15 2.62 -0.32
C ARG A 16 23.03 1.39 -0.10
N ASP A 17 22.74 0.64 0.95
CA ASP A 17 23.35 -0.66 1.21
C ASP A 17 22.87 -1.69 0.16
N PRO A 18 23.78 -2.45 -0.50
CA PRO A 18 23.40 -3.48 -1.48
C PRO A 18 22.37 -4.49 -0.97
N ASP A 19 22.40 -4.83 0.32
CA ASP A 19 21.46 -5.81 0.91
C ASP A 19 20.02 -5.30 0.92
N THR A 20 19.83 -3.98 0.81
CA THR A 20 18.51 -3.36 0.76
C THR A 20 17.99 -3.14 -0.66
N GLU A 21 18.71 -3.57 -1.72
CA GLU A 21 18.40 -3.23 -3.12
C GLU A 21 16.98 -3.62 -3.56
N GLN A 22 16.47 -4.73 -3.03
CA GLN A 22 15.15 -5.25 -3.36
C GLN A 22 14.03 -4.73 -2.45
N PHE A 23 14.34 -3.92 -1.43
CA PHE A 23 13.32 -3.33 -0.58
C PHE A 23 12.50 -2.29 -1.35
N TYR A 24 11.21 -2.21 -1.03
CA TYR A 24 10.31 -1.18 -1.51
C TYR A 24 9.26 -0.87 -0.44
N LEU A 25 8.74 0.36 -0.46
CA LEU A 25 7.61 0.74 0.37
C LEU A 25 6.35 0.09 -0.20
N GLN A 26 5.94 -1.03 0.40
CA GLN A 26 4.81 -1.82 -0.09
C GLN A 26 3.47 -1.17 0.28
N GLN A 27 3.33 -0.66 1.50
CA GLN A 27 2.04 -0.21 2.02
C GLN A 27 2.14 1.01 2.95
N THR A 28 1.03 1.72 3.07
CA THR A 28 0.69 2.59 4.20
C THR A 28 -0.62 2.11 4.80
N MET A 29 -0.68 1.93 6.13
CA MET A 29 -1.89 1.46 6.81
C MET A 29 -2.66 2.60 7.46
N LEU A 30 -3.98 2.63 7.24
CA LEU A 30 -4.92 3.53 7.91
C LEU A 30 -6.09 2.74 8.51
N ARG A 31 -6.40 3.04 9.77
CA ARG A 31 -7.63 2.54 10.41
C ARG A 31 -8.84 3.28 9.86
N VAL A 32 -9.88 2.55 9.47
CA VAL A 32 -11.11 3.10 8.92
C VAL A 32 -12.31 2.72 9.77
N LYS A 33 -13.17 3.71 10.08
CA LYS A 33 -14.37 3.47 10.89
C LYS A 33 -15.44 2.66 10.17
N ASP A 34 -15.62 2.92 8.88
CA ASP A 34 -16.61 2.27 8.03
C ASP A 34 -15.95 1.87 6.71
N PRO A 35 -15.63 0.58 6.50
CA PRO A 35 -14.96 0.15 5.28
C PRO A 35 -15.83 0.35 4.04
N LYS A 36 -17.17 0.31 4.15
CA LYS A 36 -18.04 0.50 2.98
C LYS A 36 -17.91 1.90 2.40
N LYS A 37 -17.95 2.92 3.26
CA LYS A 37 -17.75 4.32 2.85
C LYS A 37 -16.33 4.56 2.31
N SER A 38 -15.35 3.96 2.97
CA SER A 38 -13.94 4.10 2.59
C SER A 38 -13.68 3.48 1.22
N LEU A 39 -14.16 2.25 0.99
CA LEU A 39 -14.00 1.56 -0.30
C LEU A 39 -14.66 2.36 -1.43
N VAL A 40 -15.88 2.88 -1.26
CA VAL A 40 -16.54 3.74 -2.26
C VAL A 40 -15.71 4.99 -2.55
N PHE A 41 -15.16 5.64 -1.52
CA PHE A 41 -14.33 6.82 -1.72
C PHE A 41 -13.05 6.49 -2.49
N TYR A 42 -12.27 5.52 -2.02
CA TYR A 42 -11.00 5.16 -2.65
C TYR A 42 -11.21 4.59 -4.06
N SER A 43 -12.28 3.83 -4.32
CA SER A 43 -12.56 3.29 -5.64
C SER A 43 -13.21 4.31 -6.59
N ASN A 44 -14.32 4.91 -6.21
CA ASN A 44 -15.17 5.65 -7.15
C ASN A 44 -14.77 7.13 -7.25
N VAL A 45 -14.18 7.70 -6.19
CA VAL A 45 -13.74 9.10 -6.19
C VAL A 45 -12.27 9.18 -6.59
N LEU A 46 -11.41 8.37 -5.99
CA LEU A 46 -9.97 8.42 -6.24
C LEU A 46 -9.50 7.48 -7.35
N GLY A 47 -10.33 6.53 -7.81
CA GLY A 47 -10.01 5.64 -8.92
C GLY A 47 -9.15 4.42 -8.57
N MET A 48 -8.96 4.10 -7.29
CA MET A 48 -8.21 2.91 -6.87
C MET A 48 -9.00 1.62 -7.13
N ARG A 49 -8.28 0.49 -7.10
CA ARG A 49 -8.84 -0.86 -7.16
C ARG A 49 -8.56 -1.63 -5.89
N LEU A 50 -9.50 -2.49 -5.51
CA LEU A 50 -9.32 -3.45 -4.43
C LEU A 50 -8.40 -4.55 -4.95
N LEU A 51 -7.17 -4.57 -4.45
CA LEU A 51 -6.13 -5.52 -4.85
C LEU A 51 -6.28 -6.84 -4.09
N HIS A 52 -6.62 -6.81 -2.80
CA HIS A 52 -6.92 -8.00 -2.01
C HIS A 52 -7.75 -7.66 -0.78
N LYS A 53 -8.50 -8.64 -0.25
CA LYS A 53 -9.17 -8.58 1.05
C LYS A 53 -8.72 -9.77 1.89
N LEU A 54 -8.38 -9.53 3.16
CA LEU A 54 -8.09 -10.58 4.12
C LEU A 54 -9.02 -10.42 5.32
N ASP A 55 -9.53 -11.53 5.83
CA ASP A 55 -10.36 -11.56 7.04
C ASP A 55 -9.65 -12.34 8.14
N PHE A 56 -9.66 -11.79 9.35
CA PHE A 56 -9.08 -12.43 10.52
C PHE A 56 -10.16 -12.60 11.61
N PRO A 57 -11.06 -13.60 11.50
CA PRO A 57 -12.22 -13.72 12.39
C PRO A 57 -11.87 -13.82 13.88
N ALA A 58 -10.80 -14.56 14.20
CA ALA A 58 -10.32 -14.69 15.59
C ALA A 58 -9.90 -13.35 16.21
N MET A 59 -9.37 -12.44 15.39
CA MET A 59 -8.93 -11.11 15.81
C MET A 59 -9.98 -10.02 15.54
N LYS A 60 -11.11 -10.37 14.92
CA LYS A 60 -12.27 -9.50 14.65
C LYS A 60 -11.95 -8.25 13.81
N PHE A 61 -11.06 -8.38 12.83
CA PHE A 61 -10.82 -7.33 11.83
C PHE A 61 -10.67 -7.91 10.42
N SER A 62 -10.79 -7.02 9.44
CA SER A 62 -10.50 -7.28 8.03
C SER A 62 -9.46 -6.28 7.55
N VAL A 63 -8.75 -6.64 6.49
CA VAL A 63 -7.78 -5.79 5.80
C VAL A 63 -8.17 -5.67 4.33
N TYR A 64 -8.13 -4.46 3.79
CA TYR A 64 -8.40 -4.17 2.39
C TYR A 64 -7.20 -3.46 1.77
N PHE A 65 -6.54 -4.12 0.82
CA PHE A 65 -5.45 -3.52 0.06
C PHE A 65 -6.01 -2.80 -1.16
N MET A 66 -5.77 -1.50 -1.24
CA MET A 66 -6.16 -0.63 -2.35
C MET A 66 -4.93 -0.14 -3.10
N GLY A 67 -5.03 0.05 -4.42
CA GLY A 67 -3.94 0.62 -5.22
C GLY A 67 -4.35 1.03 -6.63
N PHE A 68 -3.42 1.60 -7.37
CA PHE A 68 -3.61 2.06 -8.75
C PHE A 68 -3.09 1.04 -9.75
N GLU A 69 -3.78 -0.09 -9.85
CA GLU A 69 -3.49 -1.15 -10.80
C GLU A 69 -4.63 -1.28 -11.82
N LYS A 70 -4.37 -1.92 -12.95
CA LYS A 70 -5.40 -2.18 -13.95
C LYS A 70 -6.22 -3.41 -13.57
N ASP A 71 -7.49 -3.41 -13.93
CA ASP A 71 -8.41 -4.51 -13.58
C ASP A 71 -7.98 -5.84 -14.21
N GLU A 72 -7.42 -5.80 -15.42
CA GLU A 72 -6.90 -6.96 -16.15
C GLU A 72 -5.62 -7.57 -15.56
N ASP A 73 -4.89 -6.82 -14.73
CA ASP A 73 -3.64 -7.29 -14.10
C ASP A 73 -3.91 -8.01 -12.76
N ILE A 74 -5.12 -7.88 -12.20
CA ILE A 74 -5.48 -8.47 -10.91
C ILE A 74 -5.77 -9.97 -11.10
N PRO A 75 -5.01 -10.89 -10.48
CA PRO A 75 -5.28 -12.32 -10.61
C PRO A 75 -6.64 -12.72 -10.03
N ASN A 76 -7.27 -13.72 -10.65
CA ASN A 76 -8.55 -14.26 -10.20
C ASN A 76 -8.41 -15.34 -9.12
N ASN A 77 -7.26 -16.01 -9.07
CA ASN A 77 -6.93 -17.00 -8.04
C ASN A 77 -6.49 -16.26 -6.76
N ASP A 78 -7.03 -16.64 -5.60
CA ASP A 78 -6.79 -15.95 -4.32
C ASP A 78 -5.32 -15.98 -3.89
N GLU A 79 -4.65 -17.14 -4.01
CA GLU A 79 -3.24 -17.30 -3.64
C GLU A 79 -2.32 -16.46 -4.55
N GLU A 80 -2.56 -16.51 -5.85
CA GLU A 80 -1.82 -15.69 -6.83
C GLU A 80 -2.08 -14.21 -6.62
N ARG A 81 -3.34 -13.84 -6.32
CA ARG A 81 -3.73 -12.45 -6.07
C ARG A 81 -3.07 -11.91 -4.81
N LEU A 82 -2.93 -12.72 -3.75
CA LEU A 82 -2.25 -12.34 -2.52
C LEU A 82 -0.76 -12.06 -2.78
N ALA A 83 -0.06 -13.01 -3.41
CA ALA A 83 1.35 -12.86 -3.75
C ALA A 83 1.58 -11.66 -4.68
N TRP A 84 0.71 -11.49 -5.68
CA TRP A 84 0.74 -10.36 -6.59
C TRP A 84 0.50 -9.03 -5.87
N CYS A 85 -0.51 -8.94 -5.00
CA CYS A 85 -0.83 -7.74 -4.21
C CYS A 85 0.36 -7.31 -3.36
N PHE A 86 1.04 -8.25 -2.71
CA PHE A 86 2.21 -7.95 -1.88
C PHE A 86 3.44 -7.56 -2.70
N SER A 87 3.49 -7.89 -3.99
CA SER A 87 4.54 -7.40 -4.91
C SER A 87 4.34 -5.94 -5.38
N ARG A 88 3.16 -5.33 -5.13
CA ARG A 88 2.84 -3.96 -5.58
C ARG A 88 3.47 -2.93 -4.66
N LYS A 89 3.94 -1.82 -5.24
CA LYS A 89 4.53 -0.69 -4.50
C LYS A 89 3.45 0.31 -4.13
N GLY A 90 3.55 0.93 -2.96
CA GLY A 90 2.71 2.07 -2.57
C GLY A 90 1.23 1.76 -2.45
N THR A 91 0.87 0.57 -1.99
CA THR A 91 -0.52 0.21 -1.69
C THR A 91 -1.05 0.93 -0.44
N LEU A 92 -2.36 1.05 -0.35
CA LEU A 92 -3.04 1.55 0.84
C LEU A 92 -3.74 0.38 1.54
N GLU A 93 -3.33 0.10 2.76
CA GLU A 93 -3.95 -0.90 3.63
C GLU A 93 -5.01 -0.22 4.50
N LEU A 94 -6.27 -0.67 4.40
CA LEU A 94 -7.37 -0.21 5.25
C LEU A 94 -7.77 -1.31 6.24
N THR A 95 -7.88 -0.98 7.53
CA THR A 95 -8.31 -1.93 8.58
C THR A 95 -9.37 -1.37 9.51
#